data_AF-A0A4Q6BS18-F1
#
_entry.id   AF-A0A4Q6BS18-F1
#
_cell.length_a   1.000
_cell.length_b   1.000
_cell.length_c   1.000
_cell.angle_alpha   90.00
_cell.angle_beta   90.00
_cell.angle_gamma   90.00
#
_symmetry.space_group_name_H-M   'P 1'
#
loop_
_entity.id
_entity.type
_entity.pdbx_description
1 polymer ?
#
loop_
_entity_poly.entity_id
_entity_poly.type
_entity_poly.pdbx_seq_one_letter_code
_entity_poly.pdbx_strand_id
1 'polypeptide(L)'
;MSHRVVSLQPQAPFSLAQTIAYLRRFPPCAGDFAFDERSDRRSVRGALTLGERDVAFEVRERDASLELVLESASPGDAVLDEAAEVTRAFVGADDSLTEFYEAAARDLSPFRQVVKKLHGLHHVRFLTLAEVTV
;
A
#
# COMPACT_ATOMS: atom_id res chain seq x y z
N MET A 1 9.06 -10.77 20.58
CA MET A 1 7.80 -10.14 20.14
C MET A 1 7.19 -11.06 19.09
N SER A 2 5.91 -11.42 19.24
CA SER A 2 5.21 -12.20 18.23
C SER A 2 4.87 -11.28 17.06
N HIS A 3 4.98 -11.79 15.83
CA HIS A 3 4.50 -11.11 14.63
C HIS A 3 3.50 -12.01 13.93
N ARG A 4 2.44 -11.43 13.38
CA ARG A 4 1.48 -12.14 12.54
C ARG A 4 1.65 -11.66 11.11
N VAL A 5 1.59 -12.59 10.17
CA VAL A 5 1.77 -12.31 8.74
C VAL A 5 0.48 -12.66 8.01
N VAL A 6 -0.01 -11.74 7.19
CA VAL A 6 -1.15 -11.91 6.30
C VAL A 6 -0.67 -11.71 4.87
N SER A 7 -0.96 -12.66 3.98
CA SER A 7 -0.67 -12.50 2.55
C SER A 7 -1.79 -11.71 1.87
N LEU A 8 -1.42 -10.69 1.12
CA LEU A 8 -2.33 -9.90 0.30
C LEU A 8 -1.94 -10.08 -1.17
N GLN A 9 -2.95 -10.25 -2.02
CA GLN A 9 -2.77 -10.42 -3.46
C GLN A 9 -3.35 -9.19 -4.15
N PRO A 10 -2.51 -8.24 -4.59
CA PRO A 10 -3.00 -7.09 -5.34
C PRO A 10 -3.37 -7.46 -6.77
N GLN A 11 -4.32 -6.73 -7.36
CA GLN A 11 -4.65 -6.84 -8.77
C GLN A 11 -3.45 -6.44 -9.62
N ALA A 12 -3.06 -7.32 -10.54
CA ALA A 12 -1.96 -7.06 -11.44
C ALA A 12 -2.36 -6.07 -12.55
N PRO A 13 -1.45 -5.20 -13.01
CA PRO A 13 -0.09 -5.02 -12.54
C PRO A 13 -0.03 -4.09 -11.31
N PHE A 14 0.71 -4.49 -10.28
CA PHE A 14 0.95 -3.70 -9.05
C PHE A 14 2.46 -3.51 -8.81
N SER A 15 2.86 -2.37 -8.26
CA SER A 15 4.25 -2.08 -7.89
C SER A 15 4.35 -1.37 -6.53
N LEU A 16 4.89 -2.08 -5.53
CA LEU A 16 5.18 -1.47 -4.22
C LEU A 16 6.25 -0.37 -4.36
N ALA A 17 7.19 -0.52 -5.29
CA ALA A 17 8.21 0.51 -5.56
C ALA A 17 7.58 1.84 -6.01
N GLN A 18 6.58 1.80 -6.90
CA GLN A 18 5.85 3.00 -7.31
C GLN A 18 5.06 3.61 -6.15
N THR A 19 4.42 2.76 -5.33
CA THR A 19 3.69 3.16 -4.13
C THR A 19 4.60 3.90 -3.14
N ILE A 20 5.78 3.33 -2.83
CA ILE A 20 6.79 3.96 -1.97
C ILE A 20 7.26 5.29 -2.58
N ALA A 21 7.56 5.31 -3.88
CA ALA A 21 8.02 6.52 -4.56
C ALA A 21 6.98 7.65 -4.52
N TYR A 22 5.69 7.31 -4.57
CA TYR A 22 4.59 8.25 -4.40
C TYR A 22 4.51 8.77 -2.95
N LEU A 23 4.44 7.87 -1.97
CA LEU A 23 4.31 8.22 -0.54
C LEU A 23 5.44 9.15 -0.06
N ARG A 24 6.67 8.93 -0.51
CA ARG A 24 7.83 9.78 -0.19
C ARG A 24 7.72 11.22 -0.70
N ARG A 25 6.94 11.43 -1.75
CA ARG A 25 6.77 12.73 -2.40
C ARG A 25 5.44 13.39 -2.07
N PHE A 26 4.61 12.72 -1.27
CA PHE A 26 3.31 13.23 -0.87
C PHE A 26 3.43 13.93 0.49
N PRO A 27 3.48 15.28 0.54
CA PRO A 27 3.77 16.02 1.77
C PRO A 27 2.85 15.70 2.96
N PRO A 28 1.55 15.40 2.77
CA PRO A 28 0.68 15.03 3.89
C PRO A 28 1.12 13.80 4.67
N CYS A 29 1.88 12.88 4.06
CA CYS A 29 2.38 11.67 4.72
C CYS A 29 3.84 11.79 5.20
N ALA A 30 4.38 13.01 5.23
CA ALA A 30 5.78 13.24 5.56
C ALA A 30 6.04 12.96 7.05
N GLY A 31 6.71 11.85 7.33
CA GLY A 31 7.08 11.43 8.69
C GLY A 31 6.22 10.30 9.26
N ASP A 32 5.11 9.96 8.60
CA ASP A 32 4.18 8.91 9.07
C ASP A 32 4.71 7.49 8.81
N PHE A 33 5.56 7.37 7.79
CA PHE A 33 6.06 6.08 7.32
C PHE A 33 7.58 5.99 7.31
N ALA A 34 8.09 4.81 7.63
CA ALA A 34 9.45 4.40 7.36
C ALA A 34 9.50 3.48 6.14
N PHE A 35 10.53 3.62 5.30
CA PHE A 35 10.66 2.90 4.03
C PHE A 35 11.95 2.07 3.99
N ASP A 36 11.89 0.85 3.42
CA ASP A 36 13.06 0.09 2.92
C ASP A 36 12.89 -0.08 1.41
N GLU A 37 13.91 0.27 0.62
CA GLU A 37 13.83 0.31 -0.85
C GLU A 37 14.79 -0.67 -1.53
N ARG A 38 15.49 -1.49 -0.75
CA ARG A 38 16.36 -2.52 -1.33
C ARG A 38 15.54 -3.46 -2.20
N SER A 39 16.09 -3.80 -3.37
CA SER A 39 15.36 -4.55 -4.40
C SER A 39 14.83 -5.90 -3.93
N ASP A 40 15.47 -6.50 -2.93
CA ASP A 40 15.11 -7.77 -2.29
C ASP A 40 14.23 -7.60 -1.04
N ARG A 41 13.94 -6.37 -0.61
CA ARG A 41 13.29 -6.10 0.68
C ARG A 41 12.50 -4.79 0.74
N ARG A 42 11.74 -4.49 -0.32
CA ARG A 42 10.93 -3.26 -0.33
C ARG A 42 9.83 -3.33 0.71
N SER A 43 9.71 -2.30 1.54
CA SER A 43 8.64 -2.20 2.52
C SER A 43 8.26 -0.78 2.93
N VAL A 44 7.02 -0.64 3.38
CA VAL A 44 6.46 0.54 4.05
C VAL A 44 6.08 0.11 5.46
N ARG A 45 6.49 0.89 6.46
CA ARG A 45 6.15 0.67 7.86
C ARG A 45 5.47 1.89 8.43
N GLY A 46 4.48 1.67 9.28
CA GLY A 46 3.78 2.73 9.97
C GLY A 46 3.10 2.21 11.22
N ALA A 47 2.25 3.04 11.80
CA ALA A 47 1.33 2.66 12.86
C ALA A 47 -0.10 2.98 12.42
N LEU A 48 -1.03 2.19 12.90
CA LEU A 48 -2.46 2.40 12.67
C LEU A 48 -3.23 2.02 13.94
N THR A 49 -4.37 2.65 14.15
CA THR A 49 -5.28 2.34 15.26
C THR A 49 -6.42 1.49 14.73
N LEU A 50 -6.57 0.27 15.26
CA LEU A 50 -7.69 -0.65 14.98
C LEU A 50 -8.53 -0.81 16.23
N GLY A 51 -9.78 -0.36 16.18
CA GLY A 51 -10.61 -0.20 17.37
C GLY A 51 -9.92 0.66 18.44
N GLU A 52 -9.57 0.06 19.58
CA GLU A 52 -8.90 0.73 20.71
C GLU A 52 -7.41 0.38 20.81
N ARG A 53 -6.79 -0.10 19.72
CA ARG A 53 -5.41 -0.62 19.74
C ARG A 53 -4.55 0.00 18.67
N ASP A 54 -3.42 0.54 19.10
CA ASP A 54 -2.36 0.97 18.19
C ASP A 54 -1.49 -0.23 17.82
N VAL A 55 -1.32 -0.45 16.53
CA VAL A 55 -0.56 -1.58 15.96
C VAL A 55 0.46 -1.03 14.98
N ALA A 56 1.73 -1.41 15.17
CA ALA A 56 2.75 -1.18 14.15
C ALA A 56 2.60 -2.23 13.05
N PHE A 57 2.70 -1.78 11.80
CA PHE A 57 2.57 -2.64 10.63
C PHE A 57 3.74 -2.45 9.67
N GLU A 58 4.03 -3.50 8.91
CA GLU A 58 4.91 -3.48 7.76
C GLU A 58 4.19 -4.12 6.56
N VAL A 59 4.09 -3.39 5.45
CA VAL A 59 3.72 -3.97 4.16
C VAL A 59 5.01 -4.16 3.38
N ARG A 60 5.32 -5.40 3.02
CA ARG A 60 6.51 -5.72 2.22
C ARG A 60 6.18 -6.56 1.01
N GLU A 61 6.99 -6.40 -0.02
CA GLU A 61 6.88 -7.17 -1.25
C GLU A 61 7.37 -8.60 -1.04
N ARG A 62 6.62 -9.57 -1.55
CA ARG A 62 6.98 -10.99 -1.56
C ARG A 62 6.58 -11.59 -2.90
N ASP A 63 7.57 -11.75 -3.79
CA ASP A 63 7.36 -12.22 -5.16
C ASP A 63 6.32 -11.34 -5.89
N ALA A 64 5.20 -11.92 -6.36
CA ALA A 64 4.10 -11.19 -7.00
C ALA A 64 2.99 -10.75 -6.01
N SER A 65 3.26 -10.83 -4.71
CA SER A 65 2.29 -10.58 -3.63
C SER A 65 2.84 -9.61 -2.59
N LEU A 66 2.01 -9.28 -1.62
CA LEU A 66 2.38 -8.49 -0.45
C LEU A 66 2.23 -9.32 0.82
N GLU A 67 3.10 -9.06 1.79
CA GLU A 67 2.95 -9.52 3.16
C GLU A 67 2.67 -8.32 4.06
N LEU A 68 1.54 -8.35 4.77
CA LEU A 68 1.25 -7.49 5.90
C LEU A 68 1.76 -8.17 7.16
N VAL A 69 2.71 -7.55 7.83
CA VAL A 69 3.24 -7.98 9.12
C VAL A 69 2.70 -7.05 10.21
N LEU A 70 2.03 -7.60 11.21
CA LEU A 70 1.59 -6.85 12.39
C LEU A 70 2.46 -7.19 13.59
N GLU A 71 3.04 -6.17 14.21
CA GLU A 71 3.72 -6.29 15.49
C GLU A 71 2.69 -6.20 16.62
N SER A 72 2.20 -7.36 17.07
CA SER A 72 1.25 -7.45 18.19
C SER A 72 1.42 -8.77 18.93
N ALA A 73 1.36 -8.72 20.26
CA ALA A 73 1.61 -9.89 21.12
C ALA A 73 0.64 -11.04 20.81
N SER A 74 -0.61 -10.74 20.41
CA SER A 74 -1.61 -11.67 19.88
C SER A 74 -2.83 -10.87 19.38
N PRO A 75 -2.83 -10.38 18.13
CA PRO A 75 -4.04 -9.78 17.57
C PRO A 75 -5.10 -10.88 17.40
N GLY A 76 -6.33 -10.61 17.83
CA GLY A 76 -7.46 -11.49 17.54
C GLY A 76 -7.77 -11.47 16.04
N ASP A 77 -8.48 -12.48 15.54
CA ASP A 77 -8.74 -12.62 14.10
C ASP A 77 -9.46 -11.40 13.51
N ALA A 78 -10.40 -10.78 14.25
CA ALA A 78 -11.06 -9.55 13.83
C ALA A 78 -10.08 -8.39 13.56
N VAL A 79 -9.03 -8.25 14.38
CA VAL A 79 -8.00 -7.21 14.19
C VAL A 79 -7.15 -7.52 12.97
N LEU A 80 -6.89 -8.81 12.69
CA LEU A 80 -6.15 -9.23 11.50
C LEU A 80 -6.94 -8.95 10.22
N ASP A 81 -8.24 -9.24 10.23
CA ASP A 81 -9.14 -9.00 9.10
C ASP A 81 -9.27 -7.50 8.81
N GLU A 82 -9.50 -6.68 9.85
CA GLU A 82 -9.58 -5.22 9.73
C GLU A 82 -8.26 -4.64 9.22
N ALA A 83 -7.11 -5.08 9.75
CA ALA A 83 -5.79 -4.65 9.28
C ALA A 83 -5.58 -4.99 7.80
N ALA A 84 -5.99 -6.18 7.37
CA ALA A 84 -5.87 -6.61 5.99
C ALA A 84 -6.75 -5.77 5.06
N GLU A 85 -7.99 -5.47 5.46
CA GLU A 85 -8.91 -4.61 4.72
C GLU A 85 -8.38 -3.18 4.58
N VAL A 86 -7.98 -2.56 5.69
CA VAL A 86 -7.39 -1.21 5.71
C VAL A 86 -6.13 -1.17 4.85
N THR A 87 -5.27 -2.20 4.93
CA THR A 87 -4.05 -2.27 4.13
C THR A 87 -4.36 -2.41 2.64
N ARG A 88 -5.35 -3.21 2.25
CA ARG A 88 -5.80 -3.34 0.85
C ARG A 88 -6.30 -2.01 0.32
N ALA A 89 -7.12 -1.30 1.10
CA ALA A 89 -7.62 0.02 0.74
C ALA A 89 -6.47 1.05 0.60
N PHE A 90 -5.56 1.08 1.57
CA PHE A 90 -4.40 1.97 1.62
C PHE A 90 -3.56 1.91 0.35
N VAL A 91 -3.20 0.71 -0.11
CA VAL A 91 -2.38 0.54 -1.33
C VAL A 91 -3.20 0.39 -2.61
N GLY A 92 -4.54 0.40 -2.51
CA GLY A 92 -5.43 0.13 -3.65
C GLY A 92 -5.29 -1.27 -4.22
N ALA A 93 -5.01 -2.27 -3.38
CA ALA A 93 -4.71 -3.64 -3.80
C ALA A 93 -5.82 -4.25 -4.67
N ASP A 94 -7.08 -3.89 -4.44
CA ASP A 94 -8.21 -4.48 -5.15
C ASP A 94 -8.64 -3.68 -6.40
N ASP A 95 -7.97 -2.56 -6.71
CA ASP A 95 -8.28 -1.72 -7.87
C ASP A 95 -7.82 -2.41 -9.17
N SER A 96 -8.75 -2.63 -10.11
CA SER A 96 -8.38 -3.04 -11.47
C SER A 96 -8.05 -1.81 -12.33
N LEU A 97 -6.83 -1.76 -12.84
CA LEU A 97 -6.37 -0.69 -13.73
C LEU A 97 -6.52 -1.02 -15.21
N THR A 98 -7.14 -2.15 -15.57
CA THR A 98 -7.25 -2.62 -16.97
C THR A 98 -7.88 -1.57 -17.88
N GLU A 99 -9.07 -1.08 -17.53
CA GLU A 99 -9.78 -0.08 -18.35
C GLU A 99 -9.01 1.25 -18.43
N PHE A 100 -8.35 1.64 -17.33
CA PHE A 100 -7.49 2.82 -17.31
C PHE A 100 -6.32 2.69 -18.29
N TYR A 101 -5.63 1.55 -18.31
CA TYR A 101 -4.52 1.31 -19.24
C TYR A 101 -4.98 1.23 -20.69
N GLU A 102 -6.14 0.62 -20.95
CA GLU A 102 -6.73 0.57 -22.30
C GLU A 102 -7.08 1.96 -22.82
N ALA A 103 -7.69 2.81 -21.99
CA ALA A 103 -7.98 4.19 -22.33
C ALA A 103 -6.69 4.99 -22.56
N ALA A 104 -5.72 4.88 -21.65
CA ALA A 104 -4.44 5.58 -21.75
C ALA A 104 -3.70 5.23 -23.05
N ALA A 105 -3.70 3.97 -23.49
CA ALA A 105 -3.02 3.54 -24.71
C ALA A 105 -3.54 4.25 -25.99
N ARG A 106 -4.78 4.74 -25.96
CA ARG A 106 -5.44 5.46 -27.06
C ARG A 106 -5.30 6.98 -26.96
N ASP A 107 -4.72 7.49 -25.88
CA ASP A 107 -4.54 8.93 -25.62
C ASP A 107 -3.30 9.52 -26.32
N LEU A 108 -3.12 10.84 -26.20
CA LEU A 108 -1.98 11.60 -26.71
C LEU A 108 -0.66 11.10 -26.12
N SER A 109 0.41 11.25 -26.92
CA SER A 109 1.76 10.77 -26.59
C SER A 109 2.26 11.17 -25.19
N PRO A 110 2.09 12.43 -24.70
CA PRO A 110 2.58 12.81 -23.37
C PRO A 110 1.95 12.00 -22.24
N PHE A 111 0.64 11.79 -22.27
CA PHE A 111 -0.07 11.04 -21.23
C PHE A 111 0.35 9.57 -21.21
N ARG A 112 0.45 8.94 -22.39
CA ARG A 112 0.94 7.56 -22.53
C ARG A 112 2.31 7.34 -21.90
N GLN A 113 3.22 8.30 -22.06
CA GLN A 113 4.56 8.20 -21.46
C GLN A 113 4.51 8.29 -19.93
N VAL A 114 3.61 9.10 -19.37
CA VAL A 114 3.40 9.18 -17.92
C VAL A 114 2.86 7.85 -17.41
N VAL A 115 1.81 7.30 -18.03
CA VAL A 115 1.23 6.02 -17.64
C VAL A 115 2.25 4.88 -17.72
N LYS A 116 3.08 4.86 -18.79
CA LYS A 116 4.18 3.88 -18.89
C LYS A 116 5.21 4.02 -17.77
N LYS A 117 5.55 5.24 -17.37
CA LYS A 117 6.50 5.52 -16.28
C LYS A 117 5.93 5.14 -14.91
N LEU A 118 4.62 5.25 -14.72
CA LEU A 118 3.91 4.98 -13.47
C LEU A 118 3.21 3.62 -13.47
N HIS A 119 3.54 2.74 -14.40
CA HIS A 119 2.90 1.44 -14.53
C HIS A 119 2.99 0.64 -13.22
N GLY A 120 1.85 0.17 -12.75
CA GLY A 120 1.70 -0.53 -11.47
C GLY A 120 1.51 0.36 -10.25
N LEU A 121 1.49 1.69 -10.41
CA LEU A 121 1.05 2.59 -9.34
C LEU A 121 -0.47 2.50 -9.20
N HIS A 122 -0.94 2.02 -8.05
CA HIS A 122 -2.35 2.07 -7.66
C HIS A 122 -2.62 3.35 -6.87
N HIS A 123 -3.91 3.68 -6.69
CA HIS A 123 -4.29 4.86 -5.94
C HIS A 123 -4.02 4.62 -4.45
N VAL A 124 -3.01 5.33 -3.93
CA VAL A 124 -2.72 5.34 -2.50
C VAL A 124 -3.77 6.18 -1.79
N ARG A 125 -4.41 5.60 -0.78
CA ARG A 125 -5.46 6.23 0.02
C ARG A 125 -4.93 6.55 1.42
N PHE A 126 -5.64 7.38 2.17
CA PHE A 126 -5.36 7.60 3.59
C PHE A 126 -5.75 6.36 4.40
N LEU A 127 -5.05 6.11 5.51
CA LEU A 127 -5.35 4.98 6.39
C LEU A 127 -6.65 5.23 7.16
N THR A 128 -6.95 6.49 7.47
CA THR A 128 -8.17 6.87 8.19
C THR A 128 -8.78 8.16 7.63
N LEU A 129 -10.08 8.40 7.90
CA LEU A 129 -10.74 9.65 7.54
C LEU A 129 -10.16 10.86 8.31
N ALA A 130 -9.65 10.65 9.52
CA ALA A 130 -9.09 11.72 10.36
C ALA A 130 -7.86 12.39 9.70
N GLU A 131 -7.11 11.64 8.90
CA GLU A 131 -5.92 12.13 8.18
C GLU A 131 -6.26 13.12 7.05
N VAL A 132 -7.52 13.17 6.58
CA VAL A 132 -7.94 14.03 5.45
C VAL A 132 -8.45 15.39 5.90
N THR A 133 -8.75 15.55 7.19
CA THR A 133 -9.47 16.72 7.73
C THR A 133 -8.59 17.74 8.48
N VAL A 134 -7.27 17.51 8.52
CA VAL A 134 -6.29 18.33 9.26
C VAL A 134 -5.71 19.49 8.45
#